data_AF-A0A954PTX0-F1
#
_entry.id   AF-A0A954PTX0-F1
#
_cell.length_a   1.000
_cell.length_b   1.000
_cell.length_c   1.000
_cell.angle_alpha   90.00
_cell.angle_beta   90.00
_cell.angle_gamma   90.00
#
_symmetry.space_group_name_H-M   'P 1'
#
loop_
_entity.id
_entity.type
_entity.pdbx_description
1 polymer ?
#
loop_
_entity_poly.entity_id
_entity_poly.type
_entity_poly.pdbx_seq_one_letter_code
_entity_poly.pdbx_strand_id
1 'polypeptide(L)'
;MAALTAILADKLHEYPQQDVIDGTDGRSAAILDDCLNSHDGVLQLLHRYAGRTFCTPGKRLRLDAESYYPDYMNGTGLDELWMCCTVPIVTGVIDTRTNKAPFREGESHVLTPDGQVISLQDLIVANPEAVMGEKMTAFAKSLFGAPTWPIVSKKFDNLNPIPHHLHWSKWEVYDINSFDNPGVSPSHYHTTAMGLYPFVTKEQFLACMKRFGQGEYNGVRHLSPHVMMHLDNGFVMPNGVLHSPTNLCTHELHVTMDEHFLAEDLTLDGRIGA
;
A
#
# COMPACT_ATOMS: atom_id res chain seq x y z
N MET A 1 -1.82 -44.83 0.19
CA MET A 1 -1.63 -43.43 0.63
C MET A 1 -2.46 -42.55 -0.28
N ALA A 2 -3.56 -42.00 0.21
CA ALA A 2 -4.24 -40.93 -0.51
C ALA A 2 -3.32 -39.70 -0.48
N ALA A 3 -2.99 -39.14 -1.64
CA ALA A 3 -2.31 -37.86 -1.68
C ALA A 3 -3.23 -36.84 -0.97
N LEU A 4 -2.72 -36.26 0.12
CA LEU A 4 -3.33 -35.08 0.73
C LEU A 4 -3.24 -33.97 -0.32
N THR A 5 -4.30 -33.78 -1.10
CA THR A 5 -4.49 -32.53 -1.83
C THR A 5 -4.53 -31.43 -0.78
N ALA A 6 -3.53 -30.55 -0.81
CA ALA A 6 -3.44 -29.48 0.17
C ALA A 6 -4.69 -28.59 0.04
N ILE A 7 -5.50 -28.53 1.11
CA ILE A 7 -6.68 -27.64 1.21
C ILE A 7 -6.29 -26.18 0.95
N LEU A 8 -5.00 -25.85 1.08
CA LEU A 8 -4.41 -24.56 0.72
C LEU A 8 -4.58 -24.19 -0.76
N ALA A 9 -4.55 -25.14 -1.70
CA ALA A 9 -4.68 -24.83 -3.13
C ALA A 9 -6.09 -24.33 -3.49
N ASP A 10 -7.13 -24.93 -2.89
CA ASP A 10 -8.54 -24.58 -3.13
C ASP A 10 -9.02 -23.42 -2.23
N LYS A 11 -8.13 -22.80 -1.46
CA LYS A 11 -8.45 -21.69 -0.54
C LYS A 11 -7.46 -20.53 -0.57
N LEU A 12 -6.41 -20.59 -1.38
CA LEU A 12 -5.45 -19.50 -1.56
C LEU A 12 -6.10 -18.21 -2.09
N HIS A 13 -7.26 -18.35 -2.76
CA HIS A 13 -8.10 -17.27 -3.27
C HIS A 13 -9.07 -16.69 -2.22
N GLU A 14 -9.28 -17.37 -1.09
CA GLU A 14 -9.92 -16.78 0.08
C GLU A 14 -8.84 -16.20 0.99
N TYR A 15 -9.06 -14.99 1.53
CA TYR A 15 -8.18 -14.44 2.56
C TYR A 15 -7.96 -15.52 3.64
N PRO A 16 -6.72 -15.85 4.03
CA PRO A 16 -6.50 -16.94 4.96
C PRO A 16 -7.33 -16.69 6.23
N GLN A 17 -8.11 -17.69 6.65
CA GLN A 17 -8.76 -17.68 7.96
C GLN A 17 -7.66 -17.79 9.02
N GLN A 18 -6.98 -16.67 9.27
CA GLN A 18 -5.96 -16.57 10.28
C GLN A 18 -6.65 -16.46 11.63
N ASP A 19 -6.11 -17.16 12.62
CA ASP A 19 -6.52 -16.99 14.01
C ASP A 19 -5.91 -15.69 14.52
N VAL A 20 -6.70 -14.60 14.41
CA VAL A 20 -6.27 -13.25 14.78
C VAL A 20 -6.55 -13.01 16.25
N ILE A 21 -5.51 -12.69 17.00
CA ILE A 21 -5.60 -12.30 18.41
C ILE A 21 -6.09 -10.86 18.51
N ASP A 22 -7.07 -10.62 19.37
CA ASP A 22 -7.48 -9.28 19.79
C ASP A 22 -6.50 -8.73 20.83
N GLY A 23 -5.59 -7.85 20.41
CA GLY A 23 -4.60 -7.24 21.29
C GLY A 23 -5.16 -6.31 22.38
N THR A 24 -6.47 -6.05 22.41
CA THR A 24 -7.13 -5.24 23.45
C THR A 24 -7.44 -6.02 24.73
N ASP A 25 -7.26 -7.35 24.72
CA ASP A 25 -7.55 -8.23 25.85
C ASP A 25 -6.49 -8.19 26.98
N GLY A 26 -5.44 -7.38 26.81
CA GLY A 26 -4.37 -7.16 27.78
C GLY A 26 -3.23 -8.20 27.76
N ARG A 27 -3.25 -9.18 26.85
CA ARG A 27 -2.21 -10.22 26.76
C ARG A 27 -1.04 -9.87 25.84
N SER A 28 -1.09 -8.75 25.12
CA SER A 28 -0.08 -8.34 24.13
C SER A 28 1.36 -8.32 24.66
N ALA A 29 1.58 -7.96 25.93
CA ALA A 29 2.93 -7.97 26.53
C ALA A 29 3.50 -9.39 26.69
N ALA A 30 2.69 -10.35 27.15
CA ALA A 30 3.12 -11.75 27.27
C ALA A 30 3.37 -12.36 25.89
N ILE A 31 2.48 -12.06 24.93
CA ILE A 31 2.64 -12.51 23.54
C ILE A 31 3.92 -11.95 22.91
N LEU A 32 4.25 -10.68 23.19
CA LEU A 32 5.52 -10.08 22.76
C LEU A 32 6.72 -10.84 23.34
N ASP A 33 6.72 -11.12 24.64
CA ASP A 33 7.80 -11.86 25.30
C ASP A 33 7.98 -13.24 24.67
N ASP A 34 6.88 -13.96 24.40
CA ASP A 34 6.92 -15.28 23.75
C ASP A 34 7.50 -15.20 22.33
N CYS A 35 7.07 -14.21 21.54
CA CYS A 35 7.60 -13.95 20.20
C CYS A 35 9.11 -13.65 20.23
N LEU A 36 9.56 -12.77 21.13
CA LEU A 36 10.97 -12.40 21.24
C LEU A 36 11.82 -13.58 21.71
N ASN A 37 11.37 -14.33 22.72
CA ASN A 37 12.11 -15.46 23.25
C ASN A 37 12.19 -16.65 22.28
N SER A 38 11.13 -16.89 21.50
CA SER A 38 11.08 -18.00 20.55
C SER A 38 11.86 -17.74 19.26
N HIS A 39 12.13 -16.47 18.94
CA HIS A 39 12.75 -16.07 17.67
C HIS A 39 13.99 -15.17 17.84
N ASP A 40 14.64 -15.22 19.02
CA ASP A 40 15.86 -14.48 19.33
C ASP A 40 15.77 -12.98 19.00
N GLY A 41 14.62 -12.40 19.33
CA GLY A 41 14.31 -10.98 19.10
C GLY A 41 13.82 -10.61 17.69
N VAL A 42 13.65 -11.57 16.78
CA VAL A 42 13.19 -11.31 15.40
C VAL A 42 11.69 -11.60 15.24
N LEU A 43 10.88 -10.54 15.10
CA LEU A 43 9.44 -10.68 14.83
C LEU A 43 9.19 -11.17 13.40
N GLN A 44 8.42 -12.26 13.26
CA GLN A 44 8.01 -12.81 11.97
C GLN A 44 6.81 -12.04 11.42
N LEU A 45 7.04 -11.05 10.57
CA LEU A 45 5.96 -10.26 9.98
C LEU A 45 5.33 -10.95 8.78
N LEU A 46 3.99 -10.99 8.77
CA LEU A 46 3.20 -11.31 7.59
C LEU A 46 2.93 -10.01 6.84
N HIS A 47 3.38 -9.95 5.60
CA HIS A 47 3.02 -8.87 4.69
C HIS A 47 1.54 -9.00 4.30
N ARG A 48 0.88 -7.85 4.07
CA ARG A 48 -0.51 -7.83 3.62
C ARG A 48 -0.64 -7.12 2.29
N TYR A 49 -1.44 -7.74 1.44
CA TYR A 49 -1.82 -7.17 0.16
C TYR A 49 -2.96 -6.17 0.34
N ALA A 50 -3.02 -5.23 -0.57
CA ALA A 50 -4.13 -4.31 -0.71
C ALA A 50 -4.51 -4.15 -2.17
N GLY A 51 -5.80 -3.95 -2.43
CA GLY A 51 -6.31 -3.58 -3.74
C GLY A 51 -6.86 -2.16 -3.75
N ARG A 52 -6.66 -1.41 -4.84
CA ARG A 52 -7.29 -0.10 -5.05
C ARG A 52 -8.39 -0.20 -6.10
N THR A 53 -9.56 0.37 -5.82
CA THR A 53 -10.72 0.36 -6.75
C THR A 53 -10.44 1.08 -8.07
N PHE A 54 -9.42 1.92 -8.10
CA PHE A 54 -8.96 2.69 -9.25
C PHE A 54 -7.71 2.13 -9.92
N CYS A 55 -7.29 0.91 -9.58
CA CYS A 55 -6.10 0.29 -10.14
C CYS A 55 -6.38 -1.09 -10.74
N THR A 56 -5.55 -1.44 -11.71
CA THR A 56 -5.48 -2.80 -12.24
C THR A 56 -4.07 -3.33 -11.99
N PRO A 57 -3.91 -4.51 -11.33
CA PRO A 57 -2.59 -5.06 -11.03
C PRO A 57 -1.74 -5.31 -12.28
N GLY A 58 -0.46 -4.91 -12.20
CA GLY A 58 0.56 -5.13 -13.23
C GLY A 58 1.21 -6.52 -13.21
N LYS A 59 0.92 -7.32 -12.17
CA LYS A 59 1.31 -8.72 -11.99
C LYS A 59 2.80 -9.03 -11.82
N ARG A 60 3.60 -8.04 -11.41
CA ARG A 60 5.02 -8.14 -11.00
C ARG A 60 5.21 -8.42 -9.51
N LEU A 61 4.17 -8.25 -8.68
CA LEU A 61 4.18 -8.74 -7.28
C LEU A 61 4.27 -10.28 -7.16
N ARG A 62 4.15 -11.01 -8.29
CA ARG A 62 4.35 -12.47 -8.39
C ARG A 62 3.41 -13.28 -7.48
N LEU A 63 2.16 -12.84 -7.37
CA LEU A 63 1.10 -13.65 -6.76
C LEU A 63 0.73 -14.80 -7.70
N ASP A 64 0.09 -15.83 -7.15
CA ASP A 64 -0.63 -16.78 -7.99
C ASP A 64 -1.69 -16.05 -8.84
N ALA A 65 -1.93 -16.53 -10.06
CA ALA A 65 -2.80 -15.86 -11.01
C ALA A 65 -4.22 -15.64 -10.47
N GLU A 66 -4.73 -16.57 -9.67
CA GLU A 66 -6.07 -16.49 -9.07
C GLU A 66 -6.09 -15.53 -7.86
N SER A 67 -4.98 -15.38 -7.16
CA SER A 67 -4.87 -14.50 -5.99
C SER A 67 -4.97 -13.01 -6.33
N TYR A 68 -4.72 -12.62 -7.58
CA TYR A 68 -4.79 -11.20 -7.99
C TYR A 68 -6.20 -10.61 -7.89
N TYR A 69 -7.26 -11.43 -7.96
CA TYR A 69 -8.64 -10.95 -7.91
C TYR A 69 -9.47 -11.82 -6.96
N PRO A 70 -9.35 -11.61 -5.64
CA PRO A 70 -10.15 -12.35 -4.69
C PRO A 70 -11.65 -12.07 -4.88
N ASP A 71 -12.48 -13.11 -4.86
CA ASP A 71 -13.93 -13.00 -5.12
C ASP A 71 -14.64 -12.00 -4.21
N TYR A 72 -14.17 -11.87 -2.96
CA TYR A 72 -14.76 -10.98 -1.97
C TYR A 72 -14.51 -9.49 -2.26
N MET A 73 -13.63 -9.14 -3.20
CA MET A 73 -13.27 -7.74 -3.53
C MET A 73 -14.04 -7.19 -4.75
N ASN A 74 -15.06 -7.91 -5.22
CA ASN A 74 -15.96 -7.47 -6.30
C ASN A 74 -15.23 -7.01 -7.58
N GLY A 75 -14.19 -7.73 -8.00
CA GLY A 75 -13.39 -7.41 -9.17
C GLY A 75 -12.28 -6.37 -8.95
N THR A 76 -12.13 -5.84 -7.74
CA THR A 76 -10.91 -5.08 -7.37
C THR A 76 -9.74 -6.05 -7.25
N GLY A 77 -8.62 -5.72 -7.88
CA GLY A 77 -7.43 -6.55 -7.86
C GLY A 77 -6.42 -6.11 -6.82
N LEU A 78 -5.59 -7.03 -6.33
CA LEU A 78 -4.47 -6.75 -5.42
C LEU A 78 -3.28 -6.18 -6.20
N ASP A 79 -3.05 -4.88 -6.06
CA ASP A 79 -1.98 -4.13 -6.73
C ASP A 79 -0.92 -3.60 -5.76
N GLU A 80 -1.15 -3.69 -4.44
CA GLU A 80 -0.24 -3.19 -3.42
C GLU A 80 0.19 -4.29 -2.43
N LEU A 81 1.40 -4.17 -1.90
CA LEU A 81 1.95 -4.95 -0.81
C LEU A 81 2.51 -4.01 0.25
N TRP A 82 1.91 -4.02 1.44
CA TRP A 82 2.29 -3.18 2.56
C TRP A 82 3.12 -3.95 3.58
N MET A 83 4.18 -3.32 4.06
CA MET A 83 5.19 -3.86 4.96
C MET A 83 5.40 -2.91 6.12
N CYS A 84 5.47 -3.45 7.33
CA CYS A 84 5.52 -2.70 8.59
C CYS A 84 4.42 -1.63 8.76
N CYS A 85 3.27 -1.78 8.08
CA CYS A 85 2.15 -0.87 8.26
C CYS A 85 1.45 -1.11 9.59
N THR A 86 1.33 -0.08 10.40
CA THR A 86 0.71 -0.13 11.74
C THR A 86 -0.57 0.70 11.84
N VAL A 87 -1.08 1.17 10.70
CA VAL A 87 -2.30 1.98 10.62
C VAL A 87 -3.29 1.37 9.64
N PRO A 88 -4.60 1.57 9.85
CA PRO A 88 -5.59 1.23 8.84
C PRO A 88 -5.33 2.01 7.55
N ILE A 89 -5.40 1.33 6.41
CA ILE A 89 -5.35 1.94 5.09
C ILE A 89 -6.76 2.16 4.54
N VAL A 90 -6.92 3.09 3.58
CA VAL A 90 -8.22 3.42 3.00
C VAL A 90 -8.22 3.05 1.53
N THR A 91 -8.65 1.83 1.22
CA THR A 91 -8.58 1.27 -0.14
C THR A 91 -9.80 1.57 -1.02
N GLY A 92 -10.91 2.01 -0.42
CA GLY A 92 -12.20 2.15 -1.09
C GLY A 92 -12.89 0.81 -1.40
N VAL A 93 -12.26 -0.31 -1.06
CA VAL A 93 -12.80 -1.66 -1.29
C VAL A 93 -13.89 -1.97 -0.27
N ILE A 94 -14.93 -2.68 -0.73
CA ILE A 94 -15.96 -3.27 0.12
C ILE A 94 -15.91 -4.79 -0.04
N ASP A 95 -15.71 -5.49 1.07
CA ASP A 95 -15.79 -6.94 1.16
C ASP A 95 -17.26 -7.37 0.98
N THR A 96 -17.56 -8.10 -0.10
CA THR A 96 -18.92 -8.51 -0.46
C THR A 96 -19.56 -9.48 0.53
N ARG A 97 -18.76 -10.15 1.37
CA ARG A 97 -19.24 -11.12 2.37
C ARG A 97 -19.75 -10.42 3.62
N THR A 98 -19.14 -9.29 3.98
CA THR A 98 -19.44 -8.55 5.21
C THR A 98 -20.10 -7.18 4.98
N ASN A 99 -20.06 -6.69 3.74
CA ASN A 99 -20.49 -5.36 3.34
C ASN A 99 -19.78 -4.23 4.13
N LYS A 100 -18.50 -4.45 4.44
CA LYS A 100 -17.61 -3.53 5.16
C LYS A 100 -16.26 -3.44 4.45
N ALA A 101 -15.41 -2.50 4.84
CA ALA A 101 -14.01 -2.51 4.40
C ALA A 101 -13.36 -3.86 4.74
N PRO A 102 -12.50 -4.42 3.85
CA PRO A 102 -11.78 -5.65 4.13
C PRO A 102 -11.03 -5.55 5.47
N PHE A 103 -11.12 -6.63 6.25
CA PHE A 103 -10.54 -6.63 7.59
C PHE A 103 -9.02 -6.46 7.52
N ARG A 104 -8.52 -5.32 8.02
CA ARG A 104 -7.09 -5.01 8.22
C ARG A 104 -6.25 -5.30 6.97
N GLU A 105 -6.76 -4.90 5.80
CA GLU A 105 -6.00 -4.88 4.56
C GLU A 105 -4.73 -4.03 4.74
N GLY A 106 -3.61 -4.43 4.14
CA GLY A 106 -2.32 -3.76 4.28
C GLY A 106 -1.67 -3.69 5.68
N GLU A 107 -2.38 -3.97 6.78
CA GLU A 107 -1.85 -3.88 8.15
C GLU A 107 -0.93 -5.06 8.49
N SER A 108 0.29 -4.79 8.95
CA SER A 108 1.25 -5.82 9.31
C SER A 108 0.87 -6.55 10.59
N HIS A 109 0.94 -7.88 10.54
CA HIS A 109 0.74 -8.74 11.68
C HIS A 109 2.00 -9.55 11.97
N VAL A 110 2.24 -9.85 13.25
CA VAL A 110 3.29 -10.76 13.71
C VAL A 110 2.70 -12.16 13.82
N LEU A 111 3.37 -13.15 13.24
CA LEU A 111 3.10 -14.58 13.45
C LEU A 111 3.66 -15.00 14.81
N THR A 112 2.79 -15.52 15.67
CA THR A 112 3.18 -16.02 17.00
C THR A 112 3.78 -17.42 16.91
N PRO A 113 4.52 -17.88 17.93
CA PRO A 113 5.05 -19.25 17.98
C PRO A 113 3.97 -20.34 17.89
N ASP A 114 2.75 -20.03 18.35
CA ASP A 114 1.59 -20.94 18.30
C ASP A 114 0.85 -20.91 16.96
N GLY A 115 1.34 -20.14 15.98
CA GLY A 115 0.76 -20.05 14.63
C GLY A 115 -0.43 -19.10 14.52
N GLN A 116 -0.72 -18.32 15.55
CA GLN A 116 -1.71 -17.25 15.54
C GLN A 116 -1.10 -15.95 15.01
N VAL A 117 -1.90 -14.91 14.78
CA VAL A 117 -1.40 -13.61 14.34
C VAL A 117 -1.91 -12.48 15.23
N ILE A 118 -1.07 -11.49 15.48
CA ILE A 118 -1.40 -10.28 16.26
C ILE A 118 -0.92 -9.03 15.52
N SER A 119 -1.62 -7.91 15.69
CA SER A 119 -1.17 -6.64 15.09
C SER A 119 0.23 -6.26 15.55
N LEU A 120 1.05 -5.78 14.63
CA LEU A 120 2.32 -5.14 15.01
C LEU A 120 2.06 -3.92 15.90
N GLN A 121 1.00 -3.16 15.66
CA GLN A 121 0.66 -1.98 16.45
C GLN A 121 0.29 -2.35 17.89
N ASP A 122 -0.42 -3.45 18.11
CA ASP A 122 -0.79 -3.91 19.46
C ASP A 122 0.47 -4.27 20.27
N LEU A 123 1.47 -4.91 19.65
CA LEU A 123 2.75 -5.20 20.30
C LEU A 123 3.56 -3.93 20.58
N ILE A 124 3.57 -2.97 19.65
CA ILE A 124 4.22 -1.66 19.84
C ILE A 124 3.60 -0.92 21.03
N VAL A 125 2.28 -0.90 21.16
CA VAL A 125 1.60 -0.25 22.28
C VAL A 125 1.93 -0.95 23.61
N ALA A 126 2.02 -2.28 23.61
CA ALA A 126 2.33 -3.06 24.79
C ALA A 126 3.74 -2.76 25.35
N ASN A 127 4.76 -2.68 24.48
CA ASN A 127 6.11 -2.30 24.88
C ASN A 127 6.88 -1.64 23.72
N PRO A 128 6.77 -0.31 23.54
CA PRO A 128 7.30 0.36 22.35
C PRO A 128 8.83 0.37 22.31
N GLU A 129 9.49 0.41 23.47
CA GLU A 129 10.95 0.45 23.55
C GLU A 129 11.56 -0.93 23.26
N ALA A 130 10.89 -2.02 23.65
CA ALA A 130 11.31 -3.36 23.26
C ALA A 130 11.18 -3.61 21.75
N VAL A 131 10.11 -3.11 21.12
CA VAL A 131 9.85 -3.33 19.69
C VAL A 131 10.63 -2.38 18.79
N MET A 132 10.69 -1.09 19.12
CA MET A 132 11.24 -0.05 18.24
C MET A 132 12.53 0.59 18.78
N GLY A 133 12.85 0.40 20.05
CA GLY A 133 13.91 1.12 20.75
C GLY A 133 13.47 2.52 21.23
N GLU A 134 14.20 3.04 22.23
CA GLU A 134 13.91 4.33 22.88
C GLU A 134 13.86 5.50 21.89
N LYS A 135 14.84 5.58 20.98
CA LYS A 135 14.95 6.70 20.02
C LYS A 135 13.78 6.74 19.04
N MET A 136 13.40 5.60 18.49
CA MET A 136 12.28 5.52 17.55
C MET A 136 10.95 5.74 18.27
N THR A 137 10.81 5.24 19.49
CA THR A 137 9.65 5.49 20.35
C THR A 137 9.47 6.99 20.63
N ALA A 138 10.54 7.67 21.02
CA ALA A 138 10.50 9.11 21.25
C ALA A 138 10.18 9.89 19.98
N PHE A 139 10.76 9.50 18.84
CA PHE A 139 10.49 10.11 17.53
C PHE A 139 9.02 9.96 17.12
N ALA A 140 8.48 8.74 17.19
CA ALA A 140 7.07 8.47 16.86
C ALA A 140 6.12 9.28 17.75
N LYS A 141 6.36 9.31 19.06
CA LYS A 141 5.57 10.13 19.99
C LYS A 141 5.65 11.62 19.67
N SER A 142 6.83 12.13 19.28
CA SER A 142 7.00 13.53 18.88
C SER A 142 6.23 13.89 17.61
N LEU A 143 6.13 12.96 16.65
CA LEU A 143 5.51 13.22 15.35
C LEU A 143 4.02 12.94 15.32
N PHE A 144 3.58 11.87 16.00
CA PHE A 144 2.21 11.35 15.94
C PHE A 144 1.45 11.43 17.27
N GLY A 145 2.11 11.81 18.37
CA GLY A 145 1.51 11.84 19.71
C GLY A 145 1.34 10.47 20.37
N ALA A 146 1.69 9.38 19.68
CA ALA A 146 1.55 8.01 20.15
C ALA A 146 2.71 7.13 19.65
N PRO A 147 3.04 6.02 20.34
CA PRO A 147 3.97 5.03 19.81
C PRO A 147 3.36 4.33 18.60
N THR A 148 4.04 4.41 17.46
CA THR A 148 3.70 3.70 16.24
C THR A 148 4.97 3.56 15.41
N TRP A 149 5.04 2.54 14.56
CA TRP A 149 6.13 2.44 13.60
C TRP A 149 6.03 3.64 12.66
N PRO A 150 7.08 4.49 12.53
CA PRO A 150 6.91 5.81 11.91
C PRO A 150 7.03 5.81 10.38
N ILE A 151 7.49 4.71 9.79
CA ILE A 151 7.79 4.58 8.37
C ILE A 151 7.11 3.35 7.78
N VAL A 152 6.21 3.53 6.83
CA VAL A 152 5.61 2.45 6.08
C VAL A 152 6.41 2.19 4.81
N SER A 153 6.51 0.92 4.47
CA SER A 153 7.05 0.49 3.20
C SER A 153 5.97 -0.20 2.39
N LYS A 154 5.80 0.21 1.14
CA LYS A 154 4.76 -0.28 0.24
C LYS A 154 5.38 -0.61 -1.11
N LYS A 155 5.00 -1.72 -1.72
CA LYS A 155 5.15 -1.90 -3.16
C LYS A 155 3.81 -1.67 -3.80
N PHE A 156 3.75 -0.88 -4.86
CA PHE A 156 2.58 -0.81 -5.71
C PHE A 156 2.96 -1.21 -7.13
N ASP A 157 2.08 -1.95 -7.78
CA ASP A 157 2.32 -2.63 -9.02
C ASP A 157 1.11 -2.51 -9.93
N ASN A 158 1.08 -1.42 -10.68
CA ASN A 158 -0.05 -1.06 -11.50
C ASN A 158 0.23 -1.29 -12.98
N LEU A 159 -0.75 -1.86 -13.69
CA LEU A 159 -0.71 -2.03 -15.14
C LEU A 159 -0.56 -0.67 -15.85
N ASN A 160 -1.20 0.35 -15.28
CA ASN A 160 -1.25 1.72 -15.80
C ASN A 160 -0.73 2.70 -14.75
N PRO A 161 -0.28 3.91 -15.15
CA PRO A 161 0.10 4.93 -14.18
C PRO A 161 -1.08 5.31 -13.28
N ILE A 162 -0.81 5.46 -11.97
CA ILE A 162 -1.81 5.78 -10.95
C ILE A 162 -2.46 7.15 -11.27
N PRO A 163 -3.77 7.37 -10.98
CA PRO A 163 -4.40 8.67 -11.13
C PRO A 163 -3.57 9.81 -10.53
N HIS A 164 -3.56 10.96 -11.20
CA HIS A 164 -2.83 12.14 -10.77
C HIS A 164 -3.32 12.60 -9.39
N HIS A 165 -2.43 12.60 -8.40
CA HIS A 165 -2.77 12.88 -7.01
C HIS A 165 -1.69 13.68 -6.31
N LEU A 166 -1.96 14.13 -5.10
CA LEU A 166 -0.94 14.70 -4.23
C LEU A 166 -1.19 14.28 -2.79
N HIS A 167 -0.17 14.51 -1.97
CA HIS A 167 -0.24 14.39 -0.53
C HIS A 167 0.08 15.72 0.14
N TRP A 168 -0.71 16.12 1.13
CA TRP A 168 -0.46 17.38 1.86
C TRP A 168 0.65 17.25 2.89
N SER A 169 0.75 16.08 3.53
CA SER A 169 1.63 15.85 4.67
C SER A 169 2.30 14.47 4.68
N LYS A 170 2.35 13.78 3.54
CA LYS A 170 2.97 12.47 3.37
C LYS A 170 4.14 12.59 2.39
N TRP A 171 5.36 12.64 2.92
CA TRP A 171 6.54 12.61 2.07
C TRP A 171 6.78 11.18 1.63
N GLU A 172 7.33 11.01 0.43
CA GLU A 172 7.48 9.71 -0.20
C GLU A 172 8.83 9.59 -0.89
N VAL A 173 9.42 8.40 -0.78
CA VAL A 173 10.63 8.02 -1.49
C VAL A 173 10.26 6.83 -2.36
N TYR A 174 10.52 6.94 -3.65
CA TYR A 174 10.22 5.92 -4.64
C TYR A 174 11.53 5.28 -5.08
N ASP A 175 11.61 3.96 -5.00
CA ASP A 175 12.67 3.13 -5.58
C ASP A 175 12.09 2.25 -6.67
N ILE A 176 12.66 2.36 -7.88
CA ILE A 176 12.25 1.58 -9.05
C ILE A 176 13.43 0.71 -9.43
N ASN A 177 13.41 -0.55 -8.98
CA ASN A 177 14.50 -1.48 -9.20
C ASN A 177 14.14 -2.60 -10.19
N SER A 178 15.17 -3.15 -10.83
CA SER A 178 15.06 -4.26 -11.80
C SER A 178 14.61 -5.58 -11.17
N PHE A 179 14.84 -5.78 -9.86
CA PHE A 179 14.39 -6.99 -9.15
C PHE A 179 12.86 -7.07 -9.06
N ASP A 180 12.20 -5.95 -8.84
CA ASP A 180 10.74 -5.81 -8.81
C ASP A 180 10.14 -5.62 -10.20
N ASN A 181 10.96 -5.33 -11.21
CA ASN A 181 10.55 -5.17 -12.61
C ASN A 181 11.29 -6.14 -13.55
N PRO A 182 11.23 -7.47 -13.31
CA PRO A 182 11.98 -8.43 -14.10
C PRO A 182 11.48 -8.45 -15.55
N GLY A 183 12.42 -8.36 -16.51
CA GLY A 183 12.11 -8.43 -17.94
C GLY A 183 11.47 -7.18 -18.52
N VAL A 184 11.25 -6.13 -17.73
CA VAL A 184 10.82 -4.83 -18.25
C VAL A 184 11.99 -4.19 -19.00
N SER A 185 11.79 -3.89 -20.28
CA SER A 185 12.80 -3.17 -21.07
C SER A 185 12.89 -1.73 -20.58
N PRO A 186 14.10 -1.19 -20.33
CA PRO A 186 14.30 0.25 -20.27
C PRO A 186 13.68 0.89 -21.51
N SER A 187 12.75 1.82 -21.32
CA SER A 187 12.01 2.42 -22.43
C SER A 187 11.55 3.84 -22.08
N HIS A 188 11.25 4.63 -23.12
CA HIS A 188 10.68 5.96 -22.98
C HIS A 188 9.16 5.93 -22.67
N TYR A 189 8.57 4.74 -22.50
CA TYR A 189 7.15 4.57 -22.21
C TYR A 189 6.82 4.59 -20.72
N HIS A 190 7.83 4.44 -19.85
CA HIS A 190 7.65 4.52 -18.41
C HIS A 190 7.90 5.94 -17.95
N THR A 191 6.81 6.67 -17.66
CA THR A 191 6.90 8.03 -17.16
C THR A 191 6.14 8.18 -15.86
N THR A 192 6.57 9.13 -15.04
CA THR A 192 5.82 9.67 -13.91
C THR A 192 5.54 11.13 -14.22
N ALA A 193 4.27 11.57 -14.17
CA ALA A 193 3.96 12.99 -14.23
C ALA A 193 4.32 13.62 -12.88
N MET A 194 5.03 14.75 -12.86
CA MET A 194 5.53 15.36 -11.61
C MET A 194 5.40 16.88 -11.62
N GLY A 195 4.61 17.42 -10.71
CA GLY A 195 4.32 18.84 -10.61
C GLY A 195 3.48 19.38 -11.77
N LEU A 196 3.28 20.69 -11.78
CA LEU A 196 2.65 21.41 -12.89
C LEU A 196 3.72 22.20 -13.64
N TYR A 197 3.53 22.44 -14.95
CA TYR A 197 4.38 23.36 -15.68
C TYR A 197 4.32 24.77 -15.06
N PRO A 198 5.43 25.54 -15.09
CA PRO A 198 5.48 26.86 -14.45
C PRO A 198 4.54 27.90 -15.09
N PHE A 199 4.02 27.62 -16.28
CA PHE A 199 3.07 28.48 -17.01
C PHE A 199 1.60 28.06 -16.82
N VAL A 200 1.31 27.05 -16.01
CA VAL A 200 -0.07 26.63 -15.71
C VAL A 200 -0.73 27.63 -14.77
N THR A 201 -1.92 28.11 -15.16
CA THR A 201 -2.71 29.01 -14.32
C THR A 201 -3.72 28.26 -13.45
N LYS A 202 -4.20 28.91 -12.39
CA LYS A 202 -5.24 28.35 -11.52
C LYS A 202 -6.53 28.07 -12.29
N GLU A 203 -6.86 28.90 -13.28
CA GLU A 203 -8.06 28.75 -14.11
C GLU A 203 -7.97 27.51 -15.01
N GLN A 204 -6.78 27.22 -15.56
CA GLN A 204 -6.55 26.00 -16.35
C GLN A 204 -6.70 24.74 -15.49
N PHE A 205 -6.11 24.74 -14.29
CA PHE A 205 -6.26 23.64 -13.33
C PHE A 205 -7.73 23.48 -12.89
N LEU A 206 -8.39 24.58 -12.52
CA LEU A 206 -9.81 24.58 -12.13
C LEU A 206 -10.72 24.09 -13.27
N ALA A 207 -10.41 24.40 -14.52
CA ALA A 207 -11.16 23.90 -15.66
C ALA A 207 -11.07 22.37 -15.79
N CYS A 208 -9.94 21.76 -15.43
CA CYS A 208 -9.81 20.31 -15.32
C CYS A 208 -10.64 19.77 -14.16
N MET A 209 -10.53 20.36 -12.97
CA MET A 209 -11.28 19.91 -11.79
C MET A 209 -12.80 20.02 -11.96
N LYS A 210 -13.30 20.99 -12.74
CA LYS A 210 -14.73 21.10 -13.10
C LYS A 210 -15.25 19.94 -13.96
N ARG A 211 -14.36 19.21 -14.62
CA ARG A 211 -14.69 17.99 -15.39
C ARG A 211 -14.58 16.71 -14.56
N PHE A 212 -14.09 16.79 -13.33
CA PHE A 212 -14.05 15.65 -12.42
C PHE A 212 -15.48 15.13 -12.15
N GLY A 213 -15.65 13.82 -12.13
CA GLY A 213 -16.89 13.09 -11.92
C GLY A 213 -17.83 13.05 -13.12
N GLN A 214 -17.39 13.52 -14.31
CA GLN A 214 -18.27 13.61 -15.49
C GLN A 214 -18.16 12.41 -16.44
N GLY A 215 -17.35 11.39 -16.10
CA GLY A 215 -17.17 10.18 -16.92
C GLY A 215 -16.26 10.36 -18.14
N GLU A 216 -15.61 11.51 -18.29
CA GLU A 216 -14.62 11.80 -19.31
C GLU A 216 -13.27 12.14 -18.67
N TYR A 217 -12.17 11.88 -19.37
CA TYR A 217 -10.84 12.24 -18.87
C TYR A 217 -10.74 13.76 -18.67
N ASN A 218 -10.46 14.18 -17.43
CA ASN A 218 -10.52 15.59 -17.06
C ASN A 218 -9.35 16.43 -17.61
N GLY A 219 -8.29 15.79 -18.13
CA GLY A 219 -7.16 16.45 -18.79
C GLY A 219 -6.04 16.95 -17.88
N VAL A 220 -6.11 16.74 -16.56
CA VAL A 220 -5.19 17.34 -15.60
C VAL A 220 -3.72 17.00 -15.85
N ARG A 221 -3.42 15.80 -16.35
CA ARG A 221 -2.02 15.35 -16.56
C ARG A 221 -1.34 16.03 -17.76
N HIS A 222 -2.10 16.71 -18.62
CA HIS A 222 -1.54 17.57 -19.69
C HIS A 222 -0.91 18.85 -19.14
N LEU A 223 -1.19 19.19 -17.88
CA LEU A 223 -0.63 20.36 -17.21
C LEU A 223 0.74 20.05 -16.55
N SER A 224 1.27 18.84 -16.72
CA SER A 224 2.44 18.35 -15.99
C SER A 224 3.56 17.90 -16.93
N PRO A 225 4.84 18.08 -16.54
CA PRO A 225 5.93 17.39 -17.20
C PRO A 225 5.87 15.89 -16.89
N HIS A 226 6.21 15.09 -17.90
CA HIS A 226 6.32 13.64 -17.80
C HIS A 226 7.81 13.27 -17.75
N VAL A 227 8.26 12.83 -16.60
CA VAL A 227 9.66 12.46 -16.37
C VAL A 227 9.83 10.99 -16.72
N MET A 228 10.81 10.66 -17.57
CA MET A 228 11.12 9.26 -17.91
C MET A 228 11.73 8.55 -16.71
N MET A 229 11.18 7.41 -16.36
CA MET A 229 11.65 6.58 -15.24
C MET A 229 12.72 5.62 -15.75
N HIS A 230 13.91 5.71 -15.17
CA HIS A 230 15.00 4.78 -15.43
C HIS A 230 14.97 3.68 -14.36
N LEU A 231 15.04 2.41 -14.78
CA LEU A 231 15.18 1.29 -13.84
C LEU A 231 16.47 1.43 -13.01
N ASP A 232 16.45 0.90 -11.80
CA ASP A 232 17.51 1.02 -10.81
C ASP A 232 17.82 2.47 -10.40
N ASN A 233 16.78 3.32 -10.37
CA ASN A 233 16.82 4.66 -9.79
C ASN A 233 15.63 4.91 -8.87
N GLY A 234 15.71 6.01 -8.12
CA GLY A 234 14.63 6.47 -7.28
C GLY A 234 14.52 7.99 -7.25
N PHE A 235 13.44 8.48 -6.64
CA PHE A 235 13.20 9.91 -6.44
C PHE A 235 12.44 10.15 -5.13
N VAL A 236 12.53 11.37 -4.63
CA VAL A 236 11.72 11.83 -3.50
C VAL A 236 10.60 12.70 -4.06
N MET A 237 9.37 12.45 -3.62
CA MET A 237 8.23 13.31 -3.93
C MET A 237 7.94 14.23 -2.73
N PRO A 238 8.12 15.56 -2.89
CA PRO A 238 7.79 16.51 -1.84
C PRO A 238 6.28 16.62 -1.62
N ASN A 239 5.89 16.96 -0.39
CA ASN A 239 4.50 17.29 -0.07
C ASN A 239 3.96 18.41 -0.97
N GLY A 240 2.67 18.30 -1.33
CA GLY A 240 1.94 19.27 -2.14
C GLY A 240 2.27 19.21 -3.63
N VAL A 241 3.13 18.28 -4.07
CA VAL A 241 3.44 18.10 -5.49
C VAL A 241 2.45 17.11 -6.10
N LEU A 242 1.72 17.57 -7.12
CA LEU A 242 0.83 16.74 -7.91
C LEU A 242 1.67 15.75 -8.74
N HIS A 243 1.38 14.46 -8.69
CA HIS A 243 2.15 13.44 -9.37
C HIS A 243 1.32 12.20 -9.72
N SER A 244 1.73 11.51 -10.78
CA SER A 244 1.10 10.28 -11.28
C SER A 244 2.21 9.25 -11.46
N PRO A 245 2.44 8.41 -10.44
CA PRO A 245 3.44 7.35 -10.49
C PRO A 245 3.31 6.47 -11.73
N THR A 246 4.46 6.08 -12.26
CA THR A 246 4.59 5.23 -13.43
C THR A 246 3.89 3.88 -13.32
N ASN A 247 3.77 3.17 -14.43
CA ASN A 247 3.24 1.81 -14.48
C ASN A 247 4.28 0.72 -14.18
N LEU A 248 5.41 1.07 -13.56
CA LEU A 248 6.40 0.12 -13.05
C LEU A 248 6.03 -0.29 -11.63
N CYS A 249 6.41 -1.51 -11.24
CA CYS A 249 6.35 -1.90 -9.85
C CYS A 249 7.33 -1.03 -9.07
N THR A 250 6.83 -0.28 -8.10
CA THR A 250 7.62 0.72 -7.39
C THR A 250 7.57 0.46 -5.89
N HIS A 251 8.73 0.55 -5.26
CA HIS A 251 8.89 0.44 -3.83
C HIS A 251 8.85 1.84 -3.22
N GLU A 252 7.74 2.17 -2.57
CA GLU A 252 7.51 3.43 -1.88
C GLU A 252 7.84 3.28 -0.39
N LEU A 253 8.59 4.24 0.13
CA LEU A 253 8.78 4.46 1.56
C LEU A 253 8.10 5.78 1.92
N HIS A 254 7.24 5.78 2.93
CA HIS A 254 6.54 6.98 3.34
C HIS A 254 6.27 7.01 4.85
N VAL A 255 5.91 8.19 5.34
CA VAL A 255 5.47 8.35 6.73
C VAL A 255 4.17 7.59 7.00
N THR A 256 3.96 7.10 8.22
CA THR A 256 2.80 6.27 8.64
C THR A 256 1.46 6.99 8.58
N MET A 257 0.92 7.10 7.36
CA MET A 257 -0.41 7.57 7.00
C MET A 257 -0.74 7.15 5.57
N ASP A 258 -2.03 7.03 5.26
CA ASP A 258 -2.56 6.79 3.91
C ASP A 258 -3.52 7.93 3.52
N GLU A 259 -2.95 9.12 3.33
CA GLU A 259 -3.68 10.32 2.91
C GLU A 259 -3.42 10.56 1.43
N HIS A 260 -4.42 10.99 0.65
CA HIS A 260 -4.22 11.48 -0.71
C HIS A 260 -5.38 12.36 -1.17
N PHE A 261 -5.11 13.25 -2.11
CA PHE A 261 -6.10 13.96 -2.91
C PHE A 261 -6.00 13.51 -4.37
N LEU A 262 -7.08 12.93 -4.91
CA LEU A 262 -7.15 12.59 -6.34
C LEU A 262 -7.56 13.82 -7.16
N ALA A 263 -6.73 14.20 -8.13
CA ALA A 263 -7.04 15.23 -9.12
C ALA A 263 -7.49 14.63 -10.46
N GLU A 264 -7.44 13.30 -10.59
CA GLU A 264 -7.85 12.53 -11.77
C GLU A 264 -8.81 11.42 -11.33
N ASP A 265 -9.89 11.27 -12.08
CA ASP A 265 -11.06 10.44 -11.78
C ASP A 265 -11.37 9.43 -12.88
N LEU A 266 -10.46 9.26 -13.86
CA LEU A 266 -10.61 8.26 -14.90
C LEU A 266 -9.28 7.56 -15.15
N THR A 267 -9.26 6.24 -14.99
CA THR A 267 -8.12 5.41 -15.39
C THR A 267 -8.22 4.98 -16.85
N LEU A 268 -7.11 4.49 -17.40
CA LEU A 268 -7.02 4.04 -18.78
C LEU A 268 -8.05 2.94 -19.12
N ASP A 269 -8.41 2.09 -18.16
CA ASP A 269 -9.40 1.02 -18.29
C ASP A 269 -10.83 1.46 -17.92
N GLY A 270 -11.04 2.77 -17.68
CA GLY A 270 -12.34 3.33 -17.32
C GLY A 270 -12.81 2.94 -15.92
N ARG A 271 -11.94 2.36 -15.09
CA ARG A 271 -12.24 1.93 -13.72
C ARG A 271 -11.87 3.01 -12.72
N ILE A 272 -12.69 4.07 -12.58
CA ILE A 272 -12.84 4.73 -11.28
C ILE A 272 -14.29 5.16 -11.14
N GLY A 273 -14.94 4.66 -10.09
CA GLY A 273 -16.06 5.36 -9.47
C GLY A 273 -15.48 6.09 -8.25
N ALA A 274 -15.57 7.41 -8.23
CA ALA A 274 -15.56 8.14 -6.97
C ALA A 274 -16.72 7.66 -6.08
#